data_AF-A0A0N9U952-F1
#
_entry.id   AF-A0A0N9U952-F1
#
_cell.length_a   1.000
_cell.length_b   1.000
_cell.length_c   1.000
_cell.angle_alpha   90.00
_cell.angle_beta   90.00
_cell.angle_gamma   90.00
#
_symmetry.space_group_name_H-M   'P 1'
#
loop_
_entity.id
_entity.type
_entity.pdbx_description
1 polymer ?
#
loop_
_entity_poly.entity_id
_entity_poly.type
_entity_poly.pdbx_seq_one_letter_code
_entity_poly.pdbx_strand_id
1 'polypeptide(L)'
;MLSYARLLEANNAIQTLGDDTYWLCVTRTVQESKLFPVPSYMLLSYLCCFYRYPELLRKVEAKMPAEEIGDRARAMGGKFGNLPGWGLPTFYLLGREMLINFGMLDPADAAEDVAYVMAFWRRFKLAQQREDGHLNAREFGQRVQLLPERRVQRFHADLHACAVGDRLHKAAQAFLATVSQYGFLVSCESRVSLNNNGPYNLGDGRELIVREFTDLAEGDYPWLDGIAGDIPYNNLTVTMEATGCHFYLMDDWGSFESRPEFTADKLTGVGLYTSDVLSEGFVPVGMGSADELAGTFEELTEKVRVATVALWKRVAGWSRDQMMDAGALVYFSMAKDFAHIAGVYDVNDWMTIDPRADRFRPLLNDEFGRDFLGELVGLVDLPSQRISDYAMMQHNNNPVRYISQIPYSVLGRDGAAPELAPIGEGVTHLGAKADRYTTTAGALTLTEYNARAAAFVPRQMAPDYRFLCDTTVKYRSDDPAVQAMYRDEQQGSRLAGKGAGLSRADIEALRGAGQ
;
A
#
# COMPACT_ATOMS: atom_id res chain seq x y z
N MET A 1 3.33 29.97 3.07
CA MET A 1 2.08 30.73 3.24
C MET A 1 1.00 30.09 2.38
N LEU A 2 -0.09 29.70 3.02
CA LEU A 2 -1.19 28.97 2.43
C LEU A 2 -2.00 29.93 1.56
N SER A 3 -2.06 29.66 0.26
CA SER A 3 -2.88 30.46 -0.67
C SER A 3 -4.32 29.96 -0.68
N TYR A 4 -5.23 30.80 -1.16
CA TYR A 4 -6.63 30.41 -1.34
C TYR A 4 -6.78 29.14 -2.19
N ALA A 5 -6.05 29.04 -3.31
CA ALA A 5 -6.09 27.87 -4.18
C ALA A 5 -5.58 26.60 -3.47
N ARG A 6 -4.45 26.68 -2.75
CA ARG A 6 -3.91 25.53 -1.98
C ARG A 6 -4.88 25.08 -0.89
N LEU A 7 -5.58 26.02 -0.23
CA LEU A 7 -6.59 25.69 0.76
C LEU A 7 -7.80 24.97 0.14
N LEU A 8 -8.29 25.45 -1.02
CA LEU A 8 -9.38 24.80 -1.74
C LEU A 8 -9.02 23.36 -2.13
N GLU A 9 -7.82 23.16 -2.65
CA GLU A 9 -7.32 21.83 -3.03
C GLU A 9 -7.17 20.90 -1.83
N ALA A 10 -6.64 21.39 -0.71
CA ALA A 10 -6.50 20.62 0.52
C ALA A 10 -7.88 20.22 1.08
N ASN A 11 -8.84 21.14 1.15
CA ASN A 11 -10.17 20.85 1.66
C ASN A 11 -10.98 19.93 0.73
N ASN A 12 -10.75 19.99 -0.58
CA ASN A 12 -11.28 19.03 -1.53
C ASN A 12 -10.71 17.62 -1.28
N ALA A 13 -9.39 17.51 -1.11
CA ALA A 13 -8.72 16.25 -0.79
C ALA A 13 -9.26 15.62 0.50
N ILE A 14 -9.35 16.43 1.58
CA ILE A 14 -9.87 16.01 2.89
C ILE A 14 -11.31 15.49 2.76
N GLN A 15 -12.17 16.20 2.01
CA GLN A 15 -13.56 15.80 1.83
C GLN A 15 -13.65 14.47 1.07
N THR A 16 -12.94 14.34 -0.06
CA THR A 16 -12.93 13.12 -0.88
C THR A 16 -12.45 11.91 -0.07
N LEU A 17 -11.37 12.06 0.70
CA LEU A 17 -10.84 11.02 1.59
C LEU A 17 -11.81 10.67 2.71
N GLY A 18 -12.47 11.66 3.31
CA GLY A 18 -13.45 11.44 4.37
C GLY A 18 -14.67 10.65 3.90
N ASP A 19 -15.21 10.99 2.73
CA ASP A 19 -16.36 10.27 2.15
C ASP A 19 -16.00 8.82 1.80
N ASP A 20 -14.85 8.62 1.17
CA ASP A 20 -14.35 7.28 0.81
C ASP A 20 -14.08 6.42 2.06
N THR A 21 -13.40 6.99 3.05
CA THR A 21 -13.08 6.29 4.31
C THR A 21 -14.33 5.88 5.07
N TYR A 22 -15.32 6.78 5.16
CA TYR A 22 -16.59 6.42 5.81
C TYR A 22 -17.26 5.24 5.11
N TRP A 23 -17.32 5.27 3.77
CA TRP A 23 -17.90 4.18 2.99
C TRP A 23 -17.18 2.85 3.27
N LEU A 24 -15.85 2.84 3.29
CA LEU A 24 -15.04 1.66 3.63
C LEU A 24 -15.35 1.16 5.05
N CYS A 25 -15.48 2.05 6.03
CA CYS A 25 -15.79 1.69 7.42
C CYS A 25 -17.19 1.10 7.60
N VAL A 26 -18.23 1.62 6.93
CA VAL A 26 -19.62 1.14 7.14
C VAL A 26 -19.99 -0.07 6.29
N THR A 27 -19.27 -0.32 5.20
CA THR A 27 -19.50 -1.49 4.34
C THR A 27 -18.68 -2.71 4.76
N ARG A 28 -17.85 -2.57 5.80
CA ARG A 28 -16.95 -3.61 6.31
C ARG A 28 -17.16 -3.82 7.81
N THR A 29 -16.88 -5.03 8.26
CA THR A 29 -16.99 -5.38 9.69
C THR A 29 -15.75 -4.87 10.44
N VAL A 30 -15.97 -4.17 11.57
CA VAL A 30 -14.92 -3.80 12.52
C VAL A 30 -14.26 -5.07 13.05
N GLN A 31 -12.93 -5.15 12.96
CA GLN A 31 -12.17 -6.29 13.47
C GLN A 31 -11.78 -6.05 14.93
N GLU A 32 -12.20 -6.95 15.81
CA GLU A 32 -11.63 -7.11 17.14
C GLU A 32 -10.69 -8.30 17.15
N SER A 33 -9.56 -8.12 17.81
CA SER A 33 -8.56 -9.14 18.05
C SER A 33 -8.62 -9.59 19.50
N LYS A 34 -8.33 -10.86 19.76
CA LYS A 34 -8.11 -11.37 21.12
C LYS A 34 -6.63 -11.40 21.52
N LEU A 35 -5.72 -11.22 20.56
CA LEU A 35 -4.28 -11.29 20.79
C LEU A 35 -3.67 -9.89 20.93
N PHE A 36 -3.91 -9.02 19.96
CA PHE A 36 -3.47 -7.63 19.95
C PHE A 36 -4.59 -6.64 20.36
N PRO A 37 -4.26 -5.51 21.01
CA PRO A 37 -5.20 -4.44 21.31
C PRO A 37 -5.43 -3.54 20.07
N VAL A 38 -6.08 -4.10 19.04
CA VAL A 38 -6.20 -3.49 17.71
C VAL A 38 -6.72 -2.05 17.73
N PRO A 39 -7.87 -1.74 18.36
CA PRO A 39 -8.35 -0.36 18.37
C PRO A 39 -7.37 0.62 19.01
N SER A 40 -6.76 0.23 20.12
CA SER A 40 -5.83 1.05 20.88
C SER A 40 -4.54 1.33 20.10
N TYR A 41 -3.95 0.32 19.46
CA TYR A 41 -2.73 0.55 18.67
C TYR A 41 -3.02 1.36 17.39
N MET A 42 -4.22 1.22 16.80
CA MET A 42 -4.60 2.00 15.62
C MET A 42 -4.67 3.49 15.98
N LEU A 43 -5.33 3.82 17.10
CA LEU A 43 -5.38 5.20 17.61
C LEU A 43 -3.98 5.75 17.93
N LEU A 44 -3.10 4.93 18.54
CA LEU A 44 -1.71 5.34 18.77
C LEU A 44 -0.98 5.63 17.45
N SER A 45 -1.19 4.79 16.42
CA SER A 45 -0.59 4.99 15.10
C SER A 45 -1.03 6.31 14.46
N TYR A 46 -2.31 6.67 14.57
CA TYR A 46 -2.85 7.90 13.99
C TYR A 46 -2.19 9.14 14.60
N LEU A 47 -2.00 9.13 15.92
CA LEU A 47 -1.26 10.19 16.62
C LEU A 47 0.19 10.27 16.11
N CYS A 48 0.89 9.13 15.97
CA CYS A 48 2.24 9.10 15.39
C CYS A 48 2.27 9.66 13.96
N CYS A 49 1.32 9.28 13.10
CA CYS A 49 1.20 9.80 11.74
C CYS A 49 1.09 11.33 11.76
N PHE A 50 0.17 11.88 12.56
CA PHE A 50 -0.03 13.33 12.66
C PHE A 50 1.24 14.07 13.08
N TYR A 51 1.93 13.57 14.11
CA TYR A 51 3.12 14.23 14.65
C TYR A 51 4.37 14.11 13.77
N ARG A 52 4.51 13.04 12.96
CA ARG A 52 5.76 12.73 12.25
C ARG A 52 5.70 12.91 10.73
N TYR A 53 4.58 12.61 10.08
CA TYR A 53 4.53 12.60 8.62
C TYR A 53 4.97 13.89 7.94
N PRO A 54 4.61 15.11 8.40
CA PRO A 54 5.02 16.33 7.71
C PRO A 54 6.55 16.46 7.58
N GLU A 55 7.30 16.18 8.64
CA GLU A 55 8.76 16.25 8.62
C GLU A 55 9.39 15.07 7.86
N LEU A 56 8.87 13.85 8.03
CA LEU A 56 9.36 12.67 7.30
C LEU A 56 9.14 12.80 5.79
N LEU A 57 7.98 13.29 5.36
CA LEU A 57 7.69 13.53 3.94
C LEU A 57 8.57 14.65 3.37
N ARG A 58 8.88 15.69 4.14
CA ARG A 58 9.86 16.72 3.72
C ARG A 58 11.27 16.15 3.58
N LYS A 59 11.69 15.26 4.49
CA LYS A 59 12.98 14.55 4.40
C LYS A 59 13.07 13.74 3.12
N VAL A 60 11.99 13.03 2.77
CA VAL A 60 11.86 12.30 1.50
C VAL A 60 11.89 13.25 0.30
N GLU A 61 11.04 14.28 0.31
CA GLU A 61 10.85 15.20 -0.81
C GLU A 61 12.10 16.05 -1.11
N ALA A 62 12.92 16.31 -0.10
CA ALA A 62 14.23 16.94 -0.26
C ALA A 62 15.20 16.12 -1.13
N LYS A 63 14.94 14.82 -1.33
CA LYS A 63 15.70 13.95 -2.24
C LYS A 63 14.93 13.56 -3.49
N MET A 64 13.64 13.27 -3.37
CA MET A 64 12.84 12.77 -4.49
C MET A 64 11.42 13.35 -4.43
N PRO A 65 10.97 14.07 -5.47
CA PRO A 65 9.63 14.64 -5.49
C PRO A 65 8.56 13.54 -5.49
N ALA A 66 7.39 13.83 -4.92
CA ALA A 66 6.28 12.89 -4.83
C ALA A 66 5.87 12.28 -6.18
N GLU A 67 5.94 13.04 -7.27
CA GLU A 67 5.64 12.58 -8.62
C GLU A 67 6.65 11.53 -9.10
N GLU A 68 7.92 11.69 -8.76
CA GLU A 68 8.93 10.70 -9.15
C GLU A 68 8.77 9.40 -8.36
N ILE A 69 8.40 9.50 -7.08
CA ILE A 69 8.03 8.33 -6.27
C ILE A 69 6.82 7.63 -6.92
N GLY A 70 5.80 8.40 -7.33
CA GLY A 70 4.61 7.86 -8.01
C GLY A 70 4.94 7.20 -9.35
N ASP A 71 5.79 7.83 -10.18
CA ASP A 71 6.25 7.27 -11.45
C ASP A 71 7.00 5.93 -11.25
N ARG A 72 7.90 5.87 -10.26
CA ARG A 72 8.69 4.66 -9.97
C ARG A 72 7.87 3.55 -9.29
N ALA A 73 6.93 3.92 -8.42
CA ALA A 73 6.00 2.98 -7.78
C ALA A 73 5.21 2.16 -8.81
N ARG A 74 4.98 2.70 -10.01
CA ARG A 74 4.35 1.96 -11.11
C ARG A 74 5.20 0.81 -11.63
N ALA A 75 6.47 0.69 -11.27
CA ALA A 75 7.40 -0.34 -11.77
C ALA A 75 7.55 -1.55 -10.84
N MET A 76 7.10 -1.48 -9.60
CA MET A 76 7.36 -2.47 -8.57
C MET A 76 6.14 -2.70 -7.68
N GLY A 77 6.05 -3.89 -7.08
CA GLY A 77 5.24 -4.10 -5.88
C GLY A 77 5.93 -3.51 -4.64
N GLY A 78 5.44 -3.88 -3.45
CA GLY A 78 5.85 -3.26 -2.18
C GLY A 78 4.72 -2.44 -1.58
N LYS A 79 4.99 -1.61 -0.57
CA LYS A 79 3.98 -0.70 0.02
C LYS A 79 3.77 0.54 -0.82
N PHE A 80 3.55 0.34 -2.11
CA PHE A 80 3.27 1.39 -3.07
C PHE A 80 1.86 1.35 -3.61
N GLY A 81 1.11 0.25 -3.48
CA GLY A 81 -0.23 0.19 -4.05
C GLY A 81 -1.28 0.97 -3.25
N ASN A 82 -2.54 0.60 -3.46
CA ASN A 82 -3.65 1.50 -3.12
C ASN A 82 -3.89 1.63 -1.61
N LEU A 83 -3.59 0.59 -0.82
CA LEU A 83 -3.71 0.63 0.63
C LEU A 83 -2.81 1.70 1.28
N PRO A 84 -1.49 1.74 1.05
CA PRO A 84 -0.66 2.87 1.47
C PRO A 84 -1.11 4.21 0.88
N GLY A 85 -1.62 4.19 -0.36
CA GLY A 85 -2.22 5.35 -1.01
C GLY A 85 -3.39 5.95 -0.23
N TRP A 86 -4.26 5.13 0.37
CA TRP A 86 -5.35 5.59 1.23
C TRP A 86 -4.88 5.85 2.68
N GLY A 87 -4.06 4.95 3.23
CA GLY A 87 -3.67 4.97 4.63
C GLY A 87 -2.81 6.18 5.00
N LEU A 88 -1.89 6.59 4.13
CA LEU A 88 -1.00 7.75 4.38
C LEU A 88 -1.78 9.02 4.75
N PRO A 89 -2.65 9.58 3.90
CA PRO A 89 -3.35 10.81 4.25
C PRO A 89 -4.41 10.58 5.32
N THR A 90 -5.08 9.42 5.31
CA THR A 90 -6.20 9.13 6.22
C THR A 90 -5.74 9.01 7.66
N PHE A 91 -4.67 8.26 7.94
CA PHE A 91 -4.19 8.07 9.31
C PHE A 91 -3.63 9.37 9.89
N TYR A 92 -2.98 10.19 9.06
CA TYR A 92 -2.56 11.54 9.43
C TYR A 92 -3.76 12.42 9.84
N LEU A 93 -4.81 12.43 9.02
CA LEU A 93 -6.02 13.22 9.29
C LEU A 93 -6.82 12.69 10.50
N LEU A 94 -6.90 11.37 10.68
CA LEU A 94 -7.54 10.79 11.86
C LEU A 94 -6.78 11.15 13.14
N GLY A 95 -5.44 11.17 13.11
CA GLY A 95 -4.64 11.65 14.24
C GLY A 95 -4.91 13.10 14.59
N ARG A 96 -5.12 13.95 13.57
CA ARG A 96 -5.58 15.32 13.76
C ARG A 96 -6.97 15.37 14.39
N GLU A 97 -7.94 14.59 13.88
CA GLU A 97 -9.29 14.55 14.45
C GLU A 97 -9.30 14.10 15.91
N MET A 98 -8.48 13.12 16.28
CA MET A 98 -8.33 12.71 17.68
C MET A 98 -7.95 13.91 18.56
N LEU A 99 -6.93 14.67 18.16
CA LEU A 99 -6.43 15.81 18.92
C LEU A 99 -7.43 16.96 18.98
N ILE A 100 -8.21 17.20 17.92
CA ILE A 100 -9.30 18.18 17.93
C ILE A 100 -10.37 17.75 18.95
N ASN A 101 -10.80 16.48 18.92
CA ASN A 101 -11.81 15.97 19.86
C ASN A 101 -11.31 15.91 21.31
N PHE A 102 -10.00 15.81 21.52
CA PHE A 102 -9.38 15.94 22.85
C PHE A 102 -9.20 17.39 23.30
N GLY A 103 -9.58 18.38 22.49
CA GLY A 103 -9.41 19.80 22.79
C GLY A 103 -7.95 20.26 22.80
N MET A 104 -7.06 19.50 22.15
CA MET A 104 -5.62 19.77 22.07
C MET A 104 -5.26 20.60 20.85
N LEU A 105 -6.12 20.64 19.83
CA LEU A 105 -5.98 21.41 18.60
C LEU A 105 -7.30 22.05 18.21
N ASP A 106 -7.22 23.19 17.54
CA ASP A 106 -8.28 23.74 16.72
C ASP A 106 -8.11 23.29 15.25
N PRO A 107 -9.20 23.27 14.44
CA PRO A 107 -9.09 22.97 13.02
C PRO A 107 -8.15 23.89 12.21
N ALA A 108 -7.81 25.07 12.74
CA ALA A 108 -6.89 26.00 12.12
C ALA A 108 -5.41 25.68 12.37
N ASP A 109 -5.09 24.84 13.36
CA ASP A 109 -3.72 24.51 13.74
C ASP A 109 -3.05 23.63 12.69
N ALA A 110 -1.74 23.80 12.52
CA ALA A 110 -0.92 23.10 11.55
C ALA A 110 -1.46 23.14 10.10
N ALA A 111 -2.27 24.15 9.74
CA ALA A 111 -2.93 24.23 8.43
C ALA A 111 -1.97 24.10 7.23
N GLU A 112 -0.75 24.60 7.35
CA GLU A 112 0.28 24.46 6.32
C GLU A 112 0.82 23.03 6.20
N ASP A 113 1.03 22.33 7.32
CA ASP A 113 1.42 20.93 7.34
C ASP A 113 0.31 20.06 6.75
N VAL A 114 -0.95 20.31 7.14
CA VAL A 114 -2.10 19.57 6.61
C VAL A 114 -2.22 19.77 5.10
N ALA A 115 -2.16 21.01 4.62
CA ALA A 115 -2.19 21.30 3.19
C ALA A 115 -0.98 20.71 2.45
N TYR A 116 0.20 20.66 3.09
CA TYR A 116 1.40 20.03 2.54
C TYR A 116 1.23 18.52 2.37
N VAL A 117 0.80 17.81 3.41
CA VAL A 117 0.59 16.35 3.35
C VAL A 117 -0.46 16.00 2.28
N MET A 118 -1.56 16.76 2.19
CA MET A 118 -2.56 16.57 1.14
C MET A 118 -1.99 16.82 -0.26
N ALA A 119 -1.17 17.84 -0.44
CA ALA A 119 -0.54 18.14 -1.73
C ALA A 119 0.47 17.07 -2.14
N PHE A 120 1.31 16.61 -1.21
CA PHE A 120 2.25 15.50 -1.43
C PHE A 120 1.49 14.24 -1.87
N TRP A 121 0.46 13.86 -1.12
CA TRP A 121 -0.37 12.68 -1.41
C TRP A 121 -1.01 12.76 -2.81
N ARG A 122 -1.65 13.89 -3.16
CA ARG A 122 -2.27 14.07 -4.47
C ARG A 122 -1.25 13.97 -5.61
N ARG A 123 -0.08 14.59 -5.48
CA ARG A 123 1.00 14.53 -6.48
C ARG A 123 1.49 13.10 -6.69
N PHE A 124 1.72 12.38 -5.59
CA PHE A 124 2.07 10.95 -5.64
C PHE A 124 1.00 10.12 -6.34
N LYS A 125 -0.26 10.22 -5.92
CA LYS A 125 -1.36 9.41 -6.48
C LYS A 125 -1.63 9.74 -7.96
N LEU A 126 -1.61 11.01 -8.36
CA LEU A 126 -1.80 11.39 -9.76
C LEU A 126 -0.65 10.90 -10.66
N ALA A 127 0.58 10.88 -10.17
CA ALA A 127 1.70 10.31 -10.92
C ALA A 127 1.60 8.78 -11.03
N GLN A 128 1.23 8.10 -9.94
CA GLN A 128 0.99 6.66 -9.93
C GLN A 128 -0.16 6.28 -10.89
N GLN A 129 -1.27 7.01 -10.83
CA GLN A 129 -2.51 6.74 -11.56
C GLN A 129 -2.62 7.54 -12.86
N ARG A 130 -1.50 7.97 -13.44
CA ARG A 130 -1.49 8.90 -14.59
C ARG A 130 -2.20 8.39 -15.84
N GLU A 131 -2.51 7.10 -15.93
CA GLU A 131 -3.23 6.52 -17.08
C GLU A 131 -4.74 6.78 -17.01
N ASP A 132 -5.31 6.95 -15.80
CA ASP A 132 -6.76 7.16 -15.61
C ASP A 132 -7.11 8.43 -14.79
N GLY A 133 -6.18 8.91 -13.95
CA GLY A 133 -6.30 10.15 -13.18
C GLY A 133 -7.10 10.06 -11.88
N HIS A 134 -7.55 8.86 -11.46
CA HIS A 134 -8.32 8.69 -10.22
C HIS A 134 -7.41 8.58 -9.00
N LEU A 135 -7.81 9.22 -7.89
CA LEU A 135 -7.05 9.23 -6.64
C LEU A 135 -7.33 8.02 -5.75
N ASN A 136 -8.50 7.41 -5.86
CA ASN A 136 -8.94 6.26 -5.06
C ASN A 136 -9.84 5.32 -5.87
N ALA A 137 -10.16 4.16 -5.32
CA ALA A 137 -10.96 3.15 -6.02
C ALA A 137 -12.37 3.64 -6.31
N ARG A 138 -12.96 4.42 -5.39
CA ARG A 138 -14.30 5.01 -5.54
C ARG A 138 -14.44 5.83 -6.81
N GLU A 139 -13.45 6.67 -7.10
CA GLU A 139 -13.40 7.49 -8.31
C GLU A 139 -13.39 6.64 -9.60
N PHE A 140 -12.86 5.41 -9.54
CA PHE A 140 -12.81 4.49 -10.67
C PHE A 140 -13.90 3.39 -10.65
N GLY A 141 -15.02 3.65 -9.96
CA GLY A 141 -16.12 2.69 -9.86
C GLY A 141 -15.73 1.41 -9.13
N GLN A 142 -14.97 1.56 -8.05
CA GLN A 142 -14.46 0.49 -7.19
C GLN A 142 -13.48 -0.45 -7.89
N ARG A 143 -12.53 0.14 -8.63
CA ARG A 143 -11.43 -0.55 -9.31
C ARG A 143 -10.10 0.04 -8.91
N VAL A 144 -9.06 -0.79 -8.93
CA VAL A 144 -7.68 -0.41 -8.59
C VAL A 144 -6.77 -0.87 -9.72
N GLN A 145 -6.78 -0.19 -10.86
CA GLN A 145 -5.95 -0.56 -12.01
C GLN A 145 -4.66 0.25 -12.02
N LEU A 146 -3.63 -0.25 -11.34
CA LEU A 146 -2.36 0.47 -11.15
C LEU A 146 -1.35 0.24 -12.29
N LEU A 147 -1.52 -0.85 -13.04
CA LEU A 147 -0.51 -1.33 -13.96
C LEU A 147 -0.75 -0.83 -15.39
N PRO A 148 0.30 -0.36 -16.09
CA PRO A 148 0.18 0.03 -17.50
C PRO A 148 -0.07 -1.18 -18.40
N GLU A 149 -0.62 -0.93 -19.59
CA GLU A 149 -0.95 -1.96 -20.58
C GLU A 149 0.20 -2.95 -20.79
N ARG A 150 1.43 -2.47 -21.08
CA ARG A 150 2.61 -3.32 -21.35
C ARG A 150 2.84 -4.39 -20.28
N ARG A 151 2.55 -4.08 -19.02
CA ARG A 151 2.78 -4.99 -17.91
C ARG A 151 1.65 -5.98 -17.74
N VAL A 152 0.41 -5.51 -17.89
CA VAL A 152 -0.76 -6.40 -17.95
C VAL A 152 -0.61 -7.41 -19.07
N GLN A 153 -0.12 -7.00 -20.25
CA GLN A 153 0.18 -7.89 -21.37
C GLN A 153 1.26 -8.92 -21.02
N ARG A 154 2.35 -8.52 -20.36
CA ARG A 154 3.39 -9.44 -19.90
C ARG A 154 2.84 -10.49 -18.94
N PHE A 155 2.12 -10.05 -17.91
CA PHE A 155 1.49 -10.97 -16.95
C PHE A 155 0.50 -11.90 -17.66
N HIS A 156 -0.33 -11.37 -18.56
CA HIS A 156 -1.26 -12.17 -19.37
C HIS A 156 -0.53 -13.27 -20.16
N ALA A 157 0.55 -12.93 -20.84
CA ALA A 157 1.33 -13.86 -21.64
C ALA A 157 2.06 -14.93 -20.81
N ASP A 158 2.64 -14.53 -19.67
CA ASP A 158 3.55 -15.38 -18.88
C ASP A 158 2.82 -16.31 -17.90
N LEU A 159 1.53 -16.07 -17.62
CA LEU A 159 0.71 -16.93 -16.76
C LEU A 159 0.81 -18.42 -17.18
N HIS A 160 1.03 -19.28 -16.19
CA HIS A 160 0.91 -20.73 -16.36
C HIS A 160 -0.53 -21.12 -16.10
N ALA A 161 -1.13 -21.83 -17.06
CA ALA A 161 -2.49 -22.35 -16.90
C ALA A 161 -2.51 -23.41 -15.79
N CYS A 162 -3.60 -23.44 -15.03
CA CYS A 162 -3.83 -24.48 -14.04
C CYS A 162 -5.30 -24.86 -14.02
N ALA A 163 -5.59 -26.14 -13.75
CA ALA A 163 -6.94 -26.63 -13.55
C ALA A 163 -7.14 -27.09 -12.11
N VAL A 164 -8.40 -27.11 -11.69
CA VAL A 164 -8.79 -27.49 -10.33
C VAL A 164 -8.25 -28.86 -9.98
N GLY A 165 -7.46 -28.92 -8.91
CA GLY A 165 -6.90 -30.17 -8.40
C GLY A 165 -5.56 -30.58 -9.01
N ASP A 166 -5.07 -29.88 -10.02
CA ASP A 166 -3.70 -30.08 -10.52
C ASP A 166 -2.67 -29.60 -9.49
N ARG A 167 -1.41 -30.05 -9.65
CA ARG A 167 -0.33 -29.75 -8.69
C ARG A 167 -0.12 -28.24 -8.55
N LEU A 168 0.00 -27.52 -9.66
CA LEU A 168 0.20 -26.07 -9.66
C LEU A 168 -0.96 -25.33 -8.96
N HIS A 169 -2.20 -25.75 -9.25
CA HIS A 169 -3.40 -25.19 -8.62
C HIS A 169 -3.39 -25.38 -7.10
N LYS A 170 -3.14 -26.61 -6.63
CA LYS A 170 -3.04 -26.94 -5.20
C LYS A 170 -1.91 -26.19 -4.51
N ALA A 171 -0.73 -26.14 -5.13
CA ALA A 171 0.45 -25.46 -4.59
C ALA A 171 0.19 -23.95 -4.43
N ALA A 172 -0.37 -23.30 -5.46
CA ALA A 172 -0.69 -21.88 -5.41
C ALA A 172 -1.74 -21.56 -4.33
N GLN A 173 -2.78 -22.39 -4.17
CA GLN A 173 -3.78 -22.21 -3.11
C GLN A 173 -3.19 -22.37 -1.71
N ALA A 174 -2.38 -23.41 -1.50
CA ALA A 174 -1.70 -23.64 -0.23
C ALA A 174 -0.78 -22.48 0.14
N PHE A 175 -0.03 -21.97 -0.85
CA PHE A 175 0.82 -20.80 -0.69
C PHE A 175 0.00 -19.56 -0.33
N LEU A 176 -1.00 -19.20 -1.14
CA LEU A 176 -1.84 -18.01 -0.93
C LEU A 176 -2.49 -18.00 0.46
N ALA A 177 -3.01 -19.14 0.93
CA ALA A 177 -3.58 -19.26 2.27
C ALA A 177 -2.51 -19.08 3.36
N THR A 178 -1.36 -19.74 3.20
CA THR A 178 -0.27 -19.73 4.19
C THR A 178 0.37 -18.34 4.30
N VAL A 179 0.71 -17.70 3.18
CA VAL A 179 1.33 -16.37 3.17
C VAL A 179 0.36 -15.29 3.63
N SER A 180 -0.95 -15.43 3.37
CA SER A 180 -1.96 -14.51 3.91
C SER A 180 -2.04 -14.59 5.44
N GLN A 181 -2.03 -15.80 6.01
CA GLN A 181 -2.02 -15.99 7.47
C GLN A 181 -0.75 -15.45 8.11
N TYR A 182 0.40 -15.71 7.48
CA TYR A 182 1.68 -15.17 7.93
C TYR A 182 1.68 -13.64 7.90
N GLY A 183 1.28 -13.03 6.78
CA GLY A 183 1.20 -11.57 6.63
C GLY A 183 0.28 -10.92 7.67
N PHE A 184 -0.84 -11.58 8.01
CA PHE A 184 -1.74 -11.13 9.08
C PHE A 184 -1.04 -11.08 10.44
N LEU A 185 -0.23 -12.09 10.77
CA LEU A 185 0.54 -12.12 12.02
C LEU A 185 1.72 -11.13 12.00
N VAL A 186 2.44 -11.03 10.88
CA VAL A 186 3.51 -10.04 10.66
C VAL A 186 2.99 -8.63 10.92
N SER A 187 1.76 -8.37 10.47
CA SER A 187 1.09 -7.07 10.56
C SER A 187 0.20 -6.93 11.81
N CYS A 188 0.45 -7.71 12.87
CA CYS A 188 -0.24 -7.59 14.17
C CYS A 188 -1.78 -7.69 14.06
N GLU A 189 -2.26 -8.71 13.35
CA GLU A 189 -3.67 -8.96 13.04
C GLU A 189 -4.34 -7.87 12.20
N SER A 190 -3.59 -7.33 11.24
CA SER A 190 -4.12 -6.44 10.19
C SER A 190 -3.70 -6.91 8.80
N ARG A 191 -4.25 -6.28 7.76
CA ARG A 191 -3.98 -6.62 6.36
C ARG A 191 -2.96 -5.70 5.69
N VAL A 192 -2.16 -4.96 6.47
CA VAL A 192 -1.22 -3.94 5.95
C VAL A 192 -0.14 -4.51 5.02
N SER A 193 0.25 -5.77 5.20
CA SER A 193 1.21 -6.47 4.33
C SER A 193 0.58 -7.07 3.07
N LEU A 194 -0.71 -6.84 2.82
CA LEU A 194 -1.45 -7.39 1.67
C LEU A 194 -2.08 -6.25 0.88
N ASN A 195 -1.88 -6.28 -0.43
CA ASN A 195 -2.56 -5.37 -1.35
C ASN A 195 -3.08 -6.15 -2.57
N ASN A 196 -4.16 -5.66 -3.18
CA ASN A 196 -4.70 -6.24 -4.39
C ASN A 196 -4.98 -5.13 -5.41
N ASN A 197 -4.77 -5.43 -6.70
CA ASN A 197 -5.09 -4.53 -7.80
C ASN A 197 -5.71 -5.29 -8.99
N GLY A 198 -6.49 -4.57 -9.80
CA GLY A 198 -7.36 -5.09 -10.84
C GLY A 198 -8.82 -4.64 -10.66
N PRO A 199 -9.79 -5.36 -11.27
CA PRO A 199 -9.57 -6.41 -12.27
C PRO A 199 -9.04 -5.84 -13.60
N TYR A 200 -8.21 -6.59 -14.32
CA TYR A 200 -7.85 -6.29 -15.71
C TYR A 200 -8.53 -7.27 -16.65
N ASN A 201 -9.11 -6.77 -17.74
CA ASN A 201 -9.91 -7.57 -18.66
C ASN A 201 -9.01 -8.38 -19.63
N LEU A 202 -9.05 -9.71 -19.52
CA LEU A 202 -8.32 -10.63 -20.39
C LEU A 202 -9.15 -11.15 -21.58
N GLY A 203 -10.44 -10.80 -21.67
CA GLY A 203 -11.38 -11.29 -22.68
C GLY A 203 -12.08 -12.59 -22.27
N ASP A 204 -13.14 -12.95 -22.99
CA ASP A 204 -13.88 -14.22 -22.82
C ASP A 204 -14.34 -14.53 -21.39
N GLY A 205 -14.74 -13.48 -20.64
CA GLY A 205 -15.17 -13.61 -19.25
C GLY A 205 -14.05 -13.94 -18.26
N ARG A 206 -12.79 -13.64 -18.63
CA ARG A 206 -11.60 -13.80 -17.79
C ARG A 206 -11.09 -12.45 -17.31
N GLU A 207 -10.68 -12.41 -16.05
CA GLU A 207 -10.12 -11.24 -15.40
C GLU A 207 -8.79 -11.60 -14.72
N LEU A 208 -7.83 -10.68 -14.80
CA LEU A 208 -6.58 -10.75 -14.04
C LEU A 208 -6.73 -9.93 -12.77
N ILE A 209 -6.36 -10.53 -11.64
CA ILE A 209 -6.07 -9.80 -10.39
C ILE A 209 -4.61 -10.00 -10.02
N VAL A 210 -4.04 -9.01 -9.35
CA VAL A 210 -2.67 -9.05 -8.86
C VAL A 210 -2.72 -8.90 -7.35
N ARG A 211 -2.12 -9.86 -6.64
CA ARG A 211 -2.04 -9.89 -5.17
C ARG A 211 -0.59 -9.67 -4.76
N GLU A 212 -0.35 -8.71 -3.88
CA GLU A 212 0.97 -8.33 -3.42
C GLU A 212 1.10 -8.62 -1.93
N PHE A 213 2.18 -9.29 -1.54
CA PHE A 213 2.54 -9.59 -0.17
C PHE A 213 3.87 -8.93 0.14
N THR A 214 3.93 -8.12 1.19
CA THR A 214 5.09 -7.26 1.51
C THR A 214 5.56 -7.50 2.94
N ASP A 215 6.77 -7.04 3.28
CA ASP A 215 7.36 -7.21 4.62
C ASP A 215 7.46 -8.69 5.07
N LEU A 216 7.75 -9.60 4.14
CA LEU A 216 7.77 -11.04 4.40
C LEU A 216 9.07 -11.55 5.03
N ALA A 217 10.17 -10.82 4.88
CA ALA A 217 11.50 -11.29 5.26
C ALA A 217 12.10 -10.42 6.39
N GLU A 218 13.37 -10.65 6.73
CA GLU A 218 14.14 -9.71 7.55
C GLU A 218 14.28 -8.38 6.79
N GLY A 219 13.38 -7.45 7.07
CA GLY A 219 13.28 -6.13 6.43
C GLY A 219 13.31 -5.04 7.49
N ASP A 220 12.24 -4.26 7.60
CA ASP A 220 12.19 -3.14 8.54
C ASP A 220 11.73 -3.52 9.95
N TYR A 221 10.91 -4.56 10.06
CA TYR A 221 10.28 -4.90 11.32
C TYR A 221 11.21 -5.70 12.25
N PRO A 222 11.57 -5.17 13.43
CA PRO A 222 12.53 -5.83 14.32
C PRO A 222 12.04 -7.18 14.85
N TRP A 223 10.73 -7.43 14.85
CA TRP A 223 10.19 -8.73 15.25
C TRP A 223 10.34 -9.84 14.20
N LEU A 224 10.82 -9.54 13.00
CA LEU A 224 11.16 -10.53 11.98
C LEU A 224 12.64 -10.94 12.02
N ASP A 225 13.49 -10.17 12.70
CA ASP A 225 14.91 -10.46 12.83
C ASP A 225 15.14 -11.79 13.58
N GLY A 226 15.90 -12.69 12.96
CA GLY A 226 16.13 -14.06 13.44
C GLY A 226 14.92 -15.00 13.29
N ILE A 227 13.84 -14.57 12.61
CA ILE A 227 12.63 -15.37 12.37
C ILE A 227 12.42 -15.63 10.89
N ALA A 228 12.58 -14.59 10.07
CA ALA A 228 12.27 -14.62 8.66
C ALA A 228 13.53 -14.74 7.76
N GLY A 229 14.67 -15.12 8.34
CA GLY A 229 15.97 -15.15 7.63
C GLY A 229 16.04 -16.15 6.47
N ASP A 230 15.21 -17.20 6.49
CA ASP A 230 15.13 -18.19 5.40
C ASP A 230 14.13 -17.80 4.29
N ILE A 231 13.36 -16.72 4.47
CA ILE A 231 12.43 -16.21 3.46
C ILE A 231 13.24 -15.37 2.45
N PRO A 232 13.37 -15.81 1.18
CA PRO A 232 14.31 -15.21 0.24
C PRO A 232 13.83 -13.89 -0.38
N TYR A 233 12.53 -13.59 -0.27
CA TYR A 233 11.90 -12.43 -0.89
C TYR A 233 11.11 -11.65 0.14
N ASN A 234 11.45 -10.37 0.34
CA ASN A 234 10.68 -9.50 1.23
C ASN A 234 9.31 -9.13 0.63
N ASN A 235 9.22 -9.10 -0.71
CA ASN A 235 8.00 -8.80 -1.44
C ASN A 235 7.72 -9.89 -2.49
N LEU A 236 6.48 -10.36 -2.55
CA LEU A 236 6.01 -11.32 -3.54
C LEU A 236 4.72 -10.82 -4.21
N THR A 237 4.65 -10.98 -5.53
CA THR A 237 3.48 -10.61 -6.34
C THR A 237 2.95 -11.84 -7.05
N VAL A 238 1.69 -12.18 -6.79
CA VAL A 238 0.98 -13.29 -7.40
C VAL A 238 -0.02 -12.74 -8.41
N THR A 239 0.16 -13.09 -9.67
CA THR A 239 -0.80 -12.77 -10.74
C THR A 239 -1.77 -13.93 -10.88
N MET A 240 -3.07 -13.66 -10.88
CA MET A 240 -4.12 -14.68 -10.90
C MET A 240 -5.11 -14.40 -12.02
N GLU A 241 -5.22 -15.32 -12.97
CA GLU A 241 -6.32 -15.35 -13.94
C GLU A 241 -7.52 -16.05 -13.32
N ALA A 242 -8.66 -15.36 -13.32
CA ALA A 242 -9.93 -15.87 -12.86
C ALA A 242 -10.93 -15.93 -14.01
N THR A 243 -11.63 -17.06 -14.14
CA THR A 243 -12.63 -17.29 -15.19
C THR A 243 -14.03 -17.42 -14.58
N GLY A 244 -15.05 -16.81 -15.21
CA GLY A 244 -16.44 -17.01 -14.80
C GLY A 244 -16.84 -16.26 -13.52
N CYS A 245 -16.12 -15.20 -13.18
CA CYS A 245 -16.53 -14.20 -12.19
C CYS A 245 -16.10 -12.80 -12.63
N HIS A 246 -16.83 -11.80 -12.14
CA HIS A 246 -16.48 -10.39 -12.27
C HIS A 246 -16.16 -9.81 -10.89
N PHE A 247 -14.95 -9.27 -10.71
CA PHE A 247 -14.58 -8.51 -9.51
C PHE A 247 -15.16 -7.09 -9.58
N TYR A 248 -16.39 -6.95 -9.09
CA TYR A 248 -17.11 -5.67 -9.13
C TYR A 248 -16.67 -4.69 -8.06
N LEU A 249 -15.89 -5.15 -7.08
CA LEU A 249 -15.33 -4.35 -6.01
C LEU A 249 -13.87 -4.75 -5.82
N MET A 250 -12.97 -3.79 -6.00
CA MET A 250 -11.58 -3.80 -5.56
C MET A 250 -11.38 -2.48 -4.84
N ASP A 251 -11.19 -2.51 -3.52
CA ASP A 251 -11.20 -1.30 -2.68
C ASP A 251 -9.81 -0.82 -2.27
N ASP A 252 -9.74 0.41 -1.74
CA ASP A 252 -8.53 1.01 -1.20
C ASP A 252 -7.98 0.29 0.03
N TRP A 253 -8.67 -0.71 0.59
CA TRP A 253 -8.13 -1.55 1.68
C TRP A 253 -7.45 -2.83 1.18
N GLY A 254 -7.25 -2.93 -0.14
CA GLY A 254 -6.71 -4.14 -0.75
C GLY A 254 -7.65 -5.32 -0.56
N SER A 255 -8.96 -5.11 -0.57
CA SER A 255 -9.98 -6.18 -0.56
C SER A 255 -10.66 -6.27 -1.91
N PHE A 256 -11.28 -7.42 -2.20
CA PHE A 256 -12.14 -7.55 -3.36
C PHE A 256 -13.39 -8.37 -3.08
N GLU A 257 -14.43 -8.13 -3.87
CA GLU A 257 -15.60 -8.98 -3.99
C GLU A 257 -15.90 -9.27 -5.46
N SER A 258 -16.56 -10.39 -5.70
CA SER A 258 -16.87 -10.83 -7.06
C SER A 258 -18.26 -11.45 -7.18
N ARG A 259 -18.82 -11.41 -8.39
CA ARG A 259 -20.11 -12.01 -8.74
C ARG A 259 -19.99 -12.82 -10.04
N PRO A 260 -20.37 -14.12 -10.03
CA PRO A 260 -20.54 -14.95 -8.83
C PRO A 260 -19.25 -15.01 -8.00
N GLU A 261 -19.33 -15.38 -6.72
CA GLU A 261 -18.21 -15.37 -5.77
C GLU A 261 -16.95 -16.07 -6.31
N PHE A 262 -15.78 -15.49 -6.05
CA PHE A 262 -14.49 -16.05 -6.45
C PHE A 262 -14.17 -17.24 -5.57
N THR A 263 -14.22 -18.42 -6.17
CA THR A 263 -13.93 -19.69 -5.53
C THR A 263 -12.67 -20.30 -6.13
N ALA A 264 -12.11 -21.26 -5.39
CA ALA A 264 -10.93 -22.04 -5.75
C ALA A 264 -10.91 -22.51 -7.22
N ASP A 265 -12.07 -22.97 -7.72
CA ASP A 265 -12.25 -23.53 -9.05
C ASP A 265 -12.19 -22.51 -10.19
N LYS A 266 -12.32 -21.21 -9.88
CA LYS A 266 -12.27 -20.14 -10.87
C LYS A 266 -10.85 -19.68 -11.21
N LEU A 267 -9.86 -20.11 -10.43
CA LEU A 267 -8.46 -19.83 -10.69
C LEU A 267 -7.97 -20.70 -11.85
N THR A 268 -7.75 -20.10 -13.02
CA THR A 268 -7.36 -20.80 -14.26
C THR A 268 -5.93 -20.53 -14.70
N GLY A 269 -5.25 -19.58 -14.06
CA GLY A 269 -3.83 -19.34 -14.31
C GLY A 269 -3.17 -18.61 -13.16
N VAL A 270 -1.88 -18.88 -12.95
CA VAL A 270 -1.08 -18.28 -11.89
C VAL A 270 0.33 -17.92 -12.37
N GLY A 271 0.89 -16.88 -11.75
CA GLY A 271 2.28 -16.46 -11.94
C GLY A 271 2.82 -15.85 -10.64
N LEU A 272 4.14 -15.86 -10.49
CA LEU A 272 4.83 -15.39 -9.29
C LEU A 272 6.02 -14.52 -9.66
N TYR A 273 6.10 -13.36 -9.00
CA TYR A 273 7.13 -12.36 -9.21
C TYR A 273 7.62 -11.79 -7.87
N THR A 274 8.79 -11.16 -7.88
CA THR A 274 9.32 -10.32 -6.81
C THR A 274 9.78 -8.98 -7.39
N SER A 275 9.80 -7.95 -6.56
CA SER A 275 10.27 -6.61 -6.93
C SER A 275 10.46 -5.76 -5.68
N ASP A 276 11.37 -4.81 -5.75
CA ASP A 276 11.55 -3.75 -4.75
C ASP A 276 12.26 -2.54 -5.37
N VAL A 277 12.72 -1.63 -4.53
CA VAL A 277 13.37 -0.37 -4.96
C VAL A 277 14.69 -0.59 -5.71
N LEU A 278 15.22 -1.81 -5.77
CA LEU A 278 16.46 -2.16 -6.47
C LEU A 278 16.23 -3.02 -7.71
N SER A 279 14.98 -3.32 -8.08
CA SER A 279 14.66 -4.19 -9.22
C SER A 279 14.28 -3.42 -10.49
N GLU A 280 14.70 -3.95 -11.64
CA GLU A 280 14.20 -3.52 -12.95
C GLU A 280 12.85 -4.17 -13.22
N GLY A 281 11.79 -3.59 -12.64
CA GLY A 281 10.45 -4.11 -12.80
C GLY A 281 10.16 -5.34 -11.93
N PHE A 282 9.19 -6.15 -12.39
CA PHE A 282 8.83 -7.42 -11.77
C PHE A 282 9.73 -8.55 -12.28
N VAL A 283 10.44 -9.21 -11.35
CA VAL A 283 11.35 -10.32 -11.60
C VAL A 283 10.61 -11.64 -11.41
N PRO A 284 10.59 -12.55 -12.40
CA PRO A 284 9.89 -13.83 -12.27
C PRO A 284 10.54 -14.74 -11.23
N VAL A 285 9.73 -15.48 -10.46
CA VAL A 285 10.20 -16.42 -9.43
C VAL A 285 9.63 -17.81 -9.74
N GLY A 286 10.49 -18.74 -10.16
CA GLY A 286 10.08 -20.11 -10.47
C GLY A 286 9.25 -20.26 -11.74
N MET A 287 9.28 -19.29 -12.65
CA MET A 287 8.35 -19.21 -13.80
C MET A 287 8.79 -20.00 -15.04
N GLY A 288 9.87 -20.78 -14.99
CA GLY A 288 10.37 -21.50 -16.17
C GLY A 288 9.42 -22.59 -16.69
N SER A 289 8.62 -23.19 -15.83
CA SER A 289 7.55 -24.14 -16.18
C SER A 289 6.47 -24.20 -15.09
N ALA A 290 5.32 -24.80 -15.40
CA ALA A 290 4.27 -25.04 -14.41
C ALA A 290 4.74 -25.92 -13.23
N ASP A 291 5.60 -26.91 -13.49
CA ASP A 291 6.16 -27.78 -12.45
C ASP A 291 7.18 -27.07 -11.55
N GLU A 292 8.03 -26.23 -12.15
CA GLU A 292 8.97 -25.38 -11.39
C GLU A 292 8.22 -24.39 -10.50
N LEU A 293 7.18 -23.75 -11.04
CA LEU A 293 6.35 -22.81 -10.29
C LEU A 293 5.62 -23.51 -9.14
N ALA A 294 5.10 -24.71 -9.38
CA ALA A 294 4.47 -25.50 -8.32
C ALA A 294 5.48 -25.85 -7.20
N GLY A 295 6.68 -26.29 -7.55
CA GLY A 295 7.75 -26.57 -6.59
C GLY A 295 8.17 -25.33 -5.80
N THR A 296 8.22 -24.18 -6.45
CA THR A 296 8.54 -22.89 -5.83
C THR A 296 7.48 -22.48 -4.81
N PHE A 297 6.18 -22.62 -5.14
CA PHE A 297 5.11 -22.38 -4.19
C PHE A 297 5.17 -23.34 -2.99
N GLU A 298 5.47 -24.62 -3.21
CA GLU A 298 5.61 -25.63 -2.15
C GLU A 298 6.78 -25.28 -1.21
N GLU A 299 7.94 -24.90 -1.76
CA GLU A 299 9.12 -24.50 -0.98
C GLU A 299 8.84 -23.25 -0.14
N LEU A 300 8.30 -22.20 -0.76
CA LEU A 300 7.96 -20.96 -0.07
C LEU A 300 6.91 -21.18 1.01
N THR A 301 5.92 -22.04 0.75
CA THR A 301 4.91 -22.42 1.75
C THR A 301 5.56 -22.99 2.99
N GLU A 302 6.53 -23.89 2.85
CA GLU A 302 7.19 -24.51 3.99
C GLU A 302 8.02 -23.49 4.79
N LYS A 303 8.80 -22.65 4.11
CA LYS A 303 9.57 -21.57 4.75
C LYS A 303 8.67 -20.62 5.54
N VAL A 304 7.55 -20.22 4.95
CA VAL A 304 6.57 -19.35 5.61
C VAL A 304 5.92 -20.03 6.81
N ARG A 305 5.62 -21.34 6.76
CA ARG A 305 5.09 -22.07 7.93
C ARG A 305 6.07 -22.07 9.10
N VAL A 306 7.34 -22.35 8.83
CA VAL A 306 8.39 -22.34 9.85
C VAL A 306 8.49 -20.94 10.49
N ALA A 307 8.56 -19.89 9.67
CA ALA A 307 8.60 -18.50 10.13
C ALA A 307 7.34 -18.12 10.93
N THR A 308 6.15 -18.56 10.50
CA THR A 308 4.88 -18.30 11.19
C THR A 308 4.88 -18.88 12.60
N VAL A 309 5.31 -20.14 12.76
CA VAL A 309 5.38 -20.79 14.08
C VAL A 309 6.37 -20.06 14.99
N ALA A 310 7.53 -19.67 14.47
CA ALA A 310 8.54 -18.97 15.24
C ALA A 310 8.08 -17.55 15.63
N LEU A 311 7.42 -16.83 14.72
CA LEU A 311 6.83 -15.53 14.98
C LEU A 311 5.74 -15.62 16.06
N TRP A 312 4.86 -16.62 15.98
CA TRP A 312 3.81 -16.82 16.98
C TRP A 312 4.38 -17.03 18.38
N LYS A 313 5.45 -17.85 18.51
CA LYS A 313 6.15 -18.04 19.79
C LYS A 313 6.73 -16.73 20.34
N ARG A 314 7.24 -15.86 19.47
CA ARG A 314 7.76 -14.54 19.87
C ARG A 314 6.63 -13.62 20.35
N VAL A 315 5.57 -13.49 19.57
CA VAL A 315 4.41 -12.64 19.89
C VAL A 315 3.70 -13.10 21.17
N ALA A 316 3.60 -14.42 21.39
CA ALA A 316 3.00 -14.97 22.61
C ALA A 316 3.76 -14.59 23.90
N GLY A 317 5.03 -14.18 23.78
CA GLY A 317 5.85 -13.70 24.90
C GLY A 317 5.79 -12.18 25.11
N TRP A 318 5.03 -11.44 24.29
CA TRP A 318 4.99 -9.99 24.37
C TRP A 318 4.16 -9.45 25.53
N SER A 319 4.62 -8.33 26.09
CA SER A 319 3.77 -7.48 26.92
C SER A 319 2.73 -6.75 26.08
N ARG A 320 1.69 -6.20 26.73
CA ARG A 320 0.71 -5.34 26.04
C ARG A 320 1.38 -4.14 25.37
N ASP A 321 2.39 -3.54 25.98
CA ASP A 321 3.11 -2.39 25.41
C ASP A 321 3.90 -2.77 24.16
N GLN A 322 4.49 -3.97 24.13
CA GLN A 322 5.12 -4.50 22.91
C GLN A 322 4.11 -4.74 21.80
N MET A 323 2.93 -5.29 22.13
CA MET A 323 1.84 -5.47 21.16
C MET A 323 1.30 -4.13 20.63
N MET A 324 1.17 -3.14 21.52
CA MET A 324 0.79 -1.76 21.16
C MET A 324 1.81 -1.13 20.21
N ASP A 325 3.11 -1.24 20.52
CA ASP A 325 4.16 -0.67 19.68
C ASP A 325 4.20 -1.34 18.32
N ALA A 326 4.21 -2.67 18.27
CA ALA A 326 4.27 -3.40 17.01
C ALA A 326 3.06 -3.05 16.11
N GLY A 327 1.84 -3.09 16.65
CA GLY A 327 0.63 -2.74 15.89
C GLY A 327 0.62 -1.27 15.46
N ALA A 328 1.03 -0.35 16.33
CA ALA A 328 1.06 1.07 15.98
C ALA A 328 2.09 1.36 14.88
N LEU A 329 3.28 0.74 14.95
CA LEU A 329 4.33 0.88 13.96
C LEU A 329 3.95 0.28 12.61
N VAL A 330 3.18 -0.81 12.56
CA VAL A 330 2.67 -1.39 11.30
C VAL A 330 1.81 -0.38 10.54
N TYR A 331 0.88 0.30 11.22
CA TYR A 331 0.00 1.30 10.60
C TYR A 331 0.73 2.61 10.30
N PHE A 332 1.56 3.09 11.23
CA PHE A 332 2.37 4.30 11.07
C PHE A 332 3.39 4.18 9.93
N SER A 333 3.95 3.00 9.69
CA SER A 333 5.01 2.82 8.71
C SER A 333 4.50 2.43 7.31
N MET A 334 3.21 2.66 7.00
CA MET A 334 2.67 2.40 5.65
C MET A 334 3.40 3.18 4.55
N ALA A 335 3.87 4.40 4.86
CA ALA A 335 4.56 5.27 3.91
C ALA A 335 6.09 5.10 3.91
N LYS A 336 6.64 4.16 4.69
CA LYS A 336 8.10 4.02 4.88
C LYS A 336 8.87 3.75 3.58
N ASP A 337 8.24 3.07 2.64
CA ASP A 337 8.87 2.72 1.35
C ASP A 337 9.19 3.98 0.52
N PHE A 338 8.55 5.12 0.82
CA PHE A 338 8.88 6.41 0.21
C PHE A 338 10.27 6.89 0.63
N ALA A 339 10.70 6.56 1.85
CA ALA A 339 12.05 6.82 2.32
C ALA A 339 13.06 5.80 1.78
N HIS A 340 12.67 4.54 1.62
CA HIS A 340 13.51 3.52 0.97
C HIS A 340 13.82 3.89 -0.48
N ILE A 341 12.80 4.23 -1.27
CA ILE A 341 12.99 4.59 -2.69
C ILE A 341 13.81 5.87 -2.87
N ALA A 342 13.69 6.82 -1.95
CA ALA A 342 14.48 8.04 -1.93
C ALA A 342 15.91 7.83 -1.35
N GLY A 343 16.20 6.65 -0.80
CA GLY A 343 17.49 6.31 -0.17
C GLY A 343 17.79 7.11 1.10
N VAL A 344 16.76 7.46 1.87
CA VAL A 344 16.86 8.25 3.12
C VAL A 344 16.22 7.58 4.32
N TYR A 345 15.90 6.29 4.22
CA TYR A 345 15.29 5.55 5.31
C TYR A 345 16.20 5.54 6.55
N ASP A 346 15.61 5.76 7.72
CA ASP A 346 16.27 5.65 9.01
C ASP A 346 15.37 4.83 9.94
N VAL A 347 15.92 3.84 10.63
CA VAL A 347 15.14 2.98 11.54
C VAL A 347 14.45 3.82 12.62
N ASN A 348 15.12 4.84 13.15
CA ASN A 348 14.56 5.68 14.21
C ASN A 348 13.41 6.55 13.73
N ASP A 349 13.32 6.83 12.42
CA ASP A 349 12.21 7.56 11.83
C ASP A 349 10.92 6.74 11.78
N TRP A 350 11.04 5.42 11.62
CA TRP A 350 9.92 4.57 11.24
C TRP A 350 9.57 3.47 12.25
N MET A 351 10.54 3.04 13.08
CA MET A 351 10.41 1.92 14.02
C MET A 351 10.42 2.36 15.49
N THR A 352 9.95 3.59 15.75
CA THR A 352 9.78 4.17 17.09
C THR A 352 8.47 4.96 17.18
N ILE A 353 7.91 5.06 18.39
CA ILE A 353 6.71 5.84 18.70
C ILE A 353 7.12 7.27 19.03
N ASP A 354 6.39 8.27 18.51
CA ASP A 354 6.62 9.68 18.86
C ASP A 354 6.29 9.91 20.34
N PRO A 355 7.15 10.54 21.15
CA PRO A 355 6.86 10.81 22.57
C PRO A 355 5.57 11.61 22.81
N ARG A 356 5.18 12.48 21.86
CA ARG A 356 3.94 13.27 21.91
C ARG A 356 2.70 12.41 21.66
N ALA A 357 2.84 11.30 20.93
CA ALA A 357 1.80 10.29 20.81
C ALA A 357 1.79 9.37 22.04
N ASP A 358 2.98 8.94 22.49
CA ASP A 358 3.14 8.00 23.59
C ASP A 358 2.55 8.48 24.92
N ARG A 359 2.51 9.80 25.15
CA ARG A 359 1.85 10.40 26.33
C ARG A 359 0.37 9.99 26.48
N PHE A 360 -0.28 9.58 25.39
CA PHE A 360 -1.67 9.13 25.40
C PHE A 360 -1.81 7.62 25.66
N ARG A 361 -0.73 6.83 25.65
CA ARG A 361 -0.78 5.38 25.86
C ARG A 361 -1.60 4.95 27.09
N PRO A 362 -1.49 5.59 28.27
CA PRO A 362 -2.30 5.20 29.43
C PRO A 362 -3.80 5.36 29.22
N LEU A 363 -4.23 6.26 28.33
CA LEU A 363 -5.63 6.44 27.94
C LEU A 363 -6.10 5.34 26.98
N LEU A 364 -5.22 4.85 26.12
CA LEU A 364 -5.51 3.86 25.08
C LEU A 364 -5.54 2.42 25.65
N ASN A 365 -6.36 2.21 26.67
CA ASN A 365 -6.79 0.88 27.11
C ASN A 365 -7.80 0.28 26.12
N ASP A 366 -8.22 -0.95 26.36
CA ASP A 366 -9.06 -1.71 25.41
C ASP A 366 -10.49 -1.14 25.35
N GLU A 367 -11.06 -0.71 26.48
CA GLU A 367 -12.40 -0.12 26.51
C GLU A 367 -12.46 1.23 25.79
N PHE A 368 -11.58 2.16 26.18
CA PHE A 368 -11.50 3.47 25.53
C PHE A 368 -11.12 3.33 24.07
N GLY A 369 -10.13 2.48 23.76
CA GLY A 369 -9.69 2.26 22.39
C GLY A 369 -10.81 1.78 21.48
N ARG A 370 -11.59 0.78 21.93
CA ARG A 370 -12.74 0.26 21.20
C ARG A 370 -13.81 1.33 21.01
N ASP A 371 -14.25 1.95 22.10
CA ASP A 371 -15.40 2.86 22.07
C ASP A 371 -15.07 4.13 21.30
N PHE A 372 -13.91 4.74 21.58
CA PHE A 372 -13.49 5.96 20.89
C PHE A 372 -13.23 5.73 19.40
N LEU A 373 -12.61 4.61 19.01
CA LEU A 373 -12.45 4.29 17.59
C LEU A 373 -13.82 4.08 16.93
N GLY A 374 -14.74 3.39 17.60
CA GLY A 374 -16.12 3.20 17.13
C GLY A 374 -16.84 4.52 16.84
N GLU A 375 -16.72 5.51 17.74
CA GLU A 375 -17.28 6.85 17.54
C GLU A 375 -16.58 7.61 16.41
N LEU A 376 -15.24 7.55 16.38
CA LEU A 376 -14.43 8.28 15.40
C LEU A 376 -14.68 7.84 13.96
N VAL A 377 -14.69 6.52 13.70
CA VAL A 377 -14.70 5.97 12.33
C VAL A 377 -16.00 5.28 11.91
N GLY A 378 -16.82 4.82 12.87
CA GLY A 378 -18.06 4.10 12.59
C GLY A 378 -19.29 4.98 12.69
N LEU A 379 -19.52 5.53 13.88
CA LEU A 379 -20.73 6.30 14.20
C LEU A 379 -20.65 7.76 13.71
N VAL A 380 -19.43 8.31 13.66
CA VAL A 380 -19.14 9.67 13.18
C VAL A 380 -19.93 10.71 13.96
N ASP A 381 -19.78 10.63 15.28
CA ASP A 381 -20.67 11.29 16.22
C ASP A 381 -19.94 12.32 17.11
N LEU A 382 -18.62 12.41 16.98
CA LEU A 382 -17.77 13.24 17.81
C LEU A 382 -18.02 14.74 17.57
N PRO A 383 -17.73 15.63 18.54
CA PRO A 383 -18.02 17.06 18.43
C PRO A 383 -17.43 17.73 17.19
N SER A 384 -16.20 17.41 16.81
CA SER A 384 -15.53 17.94 15.60
C SER A 384 -16.23 17.55 14.29
N GLN A 385 -16.95 16.43 14.29
CA GLN A 385 -17.60 15.87 13.11
C GLN A 385 -18.98 16.47 12.88
N ARG A 386 -19.52 17.24 13.82
CA ARG A 386 -20.83 17.91 13.68
C ARG A 386 -20.69 19.15 12.79
N ILE A 387 -21.61 19.27 11.83
CA ILE A 387 -21.72 20.45 10.96
C ILE A 387 -23.11 21.07 11.09
N SER A 388 -23.36 22.15 10.34
CA SER A 388 -24.66 22.81 10.29
C SER A 388 -25.80 21.81 10.00
N ASP A 389 -26.91 21.93 10.73
CA ASP A 389 -28.14 21.13 10.53
C ASP A 389 -28.74 21.27 9.12
N TYR A 390 -28.30 22.26 8.34
CA TYR A 390 -28.69 22.47 6.94
C TYR A 390 -27.84 21.69 5.92
N ALA A 391 -26.83 20.94 6.36
CA ALA A 391 -25.97 20.13 5.52
C ALA A 391 -26.22 18.63 5.74
N MET A 392 -25.90 17.82 4.74
CA MET A 392 -26.05 16.36 4.80
C MET A 392 -24.80 15.68 4.24
N MET A 393 -24.30 14.67 4.94
CA MET A 393 -23.20 13.82 4.47
C MET A 393 -23.64 12.92 3.30
N GLN A 394 -22.72 12.65 2.37
CA GLN A 394 -22.96 11.82 1.18
C GLN A 394 -23.59 10.44 1.46
N HIS A 395 -23.22 9.79 2.56
CA HIS A 395 -23.53 8.36 2.78
C HIS A 395 -24.58 8.08 3.86
N ASN A 396 -24.94 9.05 4.71
CA ASN A 396 -25.90 8.81 5.80
C ASN A 396 -26.90 9.96 6.07
N ASN A 397 -26.96 11.00 5.21
CA ASN A 397 -27.87 12.16 5.32
C ASN A 397 -27.86 12.93 6.65
N ASN A 398 -27.01 12.56 7.61
CA ASN A 398 -26.88 13.27 8.87
C ASN A 398 -26.05 14.54 8.68
N PRO A 399 -26.24 15.57 9.54
CA PRO A 399 -25.44 16.80 9.52
C PRO A 399 -24.07 16.56 10.17
N VAL A 400 -23.31 15.66 9.57
CA VAL A 400 -21.97 15.28 10.01
C VAL A 400 -20.97 15.31 8.85
N ARG A 401 -19.69 15.32 9.19
CA ARG A 401 -18.58 15.14 8.26
C ARG A 401 -17.53 14.25 8.92
N TYR A 402 -16.94 13.35 8.14
CA TYR A 402 -15.95 12.40 8.64
C TYR A 402 -14.67 13.04 9.19
N ILE A 403 -14.11 14.03 8.47
CA ILE A 403 -12.85 14.72 8.80
C ILE A 403 -13.06 16.23 8.76
N SER A 404 -12.58 16.96 9.78
CA SER A 404 -12.66 18.41 9.85
C SER A 404 -11.80 19.07 8.78
N GLN A 405 -12.37 20.04 8.07
CA GLN A 405 -11.63 20.85 7.09
C GLN A 405 -10.74 21.90 7.76
N ILE A 406 -9.83 22.49 6.98
CA ILE A 406 -9.10 23.69 7.37
C ILE A 406 -10.06 24.89 7.19
N PRO A 407 -10.30 25.72 8.22
CA PRO A 407 -11.21 26.85 8.11
C PRO A 407 -10.62 27.99 7.26
N TYR A 408 -11.44 28.67 6.46
CA TYR A 408 -10.99 29.76 5.58
C TYR A 408 -10.41 30.98 6.31
N SER A 409 -10.76 31.15 7.58
CA SER A 409 -10.25 32.25 8.42
C SER A 409 -8.71 32.22 8.56
N VAL A 410 -8.05 31.09 8.32
CA VAL A 410 -6.58 31.01 8.33
C VAL A 410 -5.92 31.94 7.30
N LEU A 411 -6.61 32.29 6.21
CA LEU A 411 -6.08 33.17 5.18
C LEU A 411 -6.01 34.65 5.60
N GLY A 412 -6.80 35.02 6.60
CA GLY A 412 -6.87 36.39 7.13
C GLY A 412 -6.31 36.52 8.55
N ARG A 413 -5.70 35.47 9.11
CA ARG A 413 -5.05 35.53 10.43
C ARG A 413 -3.72 36.27 10.31
N ASP A 414 -3.50 37.22 11.21
CA ASP A 414 -2.20 37.83 11.42
C ASP A 414 -1.27 36.82 12.14
N GLY A 415 -0.06 36.64 11.62
CA GLY A 415 0.93 35.69 12.15
C GLY A 415 0.89 34.31 11.48
N ALA A 416 1.94 33.51 11.70
CA ALA A 416 1.98 32.13 11.22
C ALA A 416 1.06 31.24 12.07
N ALA A 417 0.38 30.28 11.44
CA ALA A 417 -0.31 29.23 12.18
C ALA A 417 0.71 28.46 13.03
N PRO A 418 0.33 27.94 14.22
CA PRO A 418 1.22 27.09 15.00
C PRO A 418 1.72 25.91 14.17
N GLU A 419 3.04 25.78 14.06
CA GLU A 419 3.70 24.65 13.41
C GLU A 419 3.88 23.51 14.42
N LEU A 420 3.90 22.27 13.92
CA LEU A 420 4.28 21.14 14.77
C LEU A 420 5.74 21.28 15.18
N ALA A 421 6.02 20.99 16.46
CA ALA A 421 7.41 20.88 16.92
C ALA A 421 8.16 19.79 16.11
N PRO A 422 9.49 19.92 15.95
CA PRO A 422 10.30 18.90 15.29
C PRO A 422 10.15 17.52 15.92
N ILE A 423 10.40 16.47 15.15
CA ILE A 423 10.43 15.08 15.63
C ILE A 423 11.53 14.95 16.70
N GLY A 424 11.13 14.44 17.87
CA GLY A 424 12.05 14.11 18.96
C GLY A 424 12.58 12.67 18.86
N GLU A 425 13.43 12.28 19.82
CA GLU A 425 13.86 10.89 19.97
C GLU A 425 12.65 9.99 20.26
N GLY A 426 12.43 8.98 19.42
CA GLY A 426 11.31 8.07 19.58
C GLY A 426 11.51 7.04 20.69
N VAL A 427 10.42 6.47 21.17
CA VAL A 427 10.42 5.42 22.21
C VAL A 427 9.94 4.09 21.63
N THR A 428 10.44 2.97 22.16
CA THR A 428 9.90 1.65 21.85
C THR A 428 10.18 0.65 22.98
N HIS A 429 9.24 -0.28 23.16
CA HIS A 429 9.32 -1.43 24.06
C HIS A 429 9.75 -2.71 23.32
N LEU A 430 9.96 -2.62 22.01
CA LEU A 430 10.43 -3.72 21.16
C LEU A 430 11.95 -3.88 21.24
N GLY A 431 12.44 -5.03 20.78
CA GLY A 431 13.88 -5.25 20.64
C GLY A 431 14.50 -4.33 19.58
N ALA A 432 15.81 -4.09 19.70
CA ALA A 432 16.55 -3.34 18.70
C ALA A 432 16.50 -4.03 17.34
N LYS A 433 16.43 -3.22 16.28
CA LYS A 433 16.48 -3.69 14.89
C LYS A 433 17.90 -4.15 14.52
N ALA A 434 18.02 -5.33 13.95
CA ALA A 434 19.25 -5.81 13.33
C ALA A 434 19.51 -5.08 12.00
N ASP A 435 20.76 -4.73 11.71
CA ASP A 435 21.13 -4.05 10.46
C ASP A 435 21.21 -5.03 9.27
N ARG A 436 20.03 -5.51 8.85
CA ARG A 436 19.87 -6.51 7.80
C ARG A 436 18.53 -6.31 7.09
N TYR A 437 18.61 -6.18 5.77
CA TYR A 437 17.47 -5.92 4.89
C TYR A 437 17.54 -6.85 3.67
N THR A 438 16.57 -7.76 3.56
CA THR A 438 16.41 -8.66 2.42
C THR A 438 15.81 -7.90 1.24
N THR A 439 16.57 -7.83 0.14
CA THR A 439 16.17 -7.17 -1.11
C THR A 439 16.34 -8.11 -2.31
N THR A 440 15.87 -7.70 -3.48
CA THR A 440 16.12 -8.38 -4.76
C THR A 440 17.61 -8.44 -5.12
N ALA A 441 18.44 -7.58 -4.53
CA ALA A 441 19.90 -7.60 -4.67
C ALA A 441 20.62 -8.39 -3.55
N GLY A 442 19.87 -9.17 -2.74
CA GLY A 442 20.37 -9.92 -1.59
C GLY A 442 20.18 -9.17 -0.26
N ALA A 443 20.78 -9.72 0.81
CA ALA A 443 20.76 -9.08 2.12
C ALA A 443 21.79 -7.95 2.20
N LEU A 444 21.36 -6.76 2.62
CA LEU A 444 22.18 -5.55 2.71
C LEU A 444 22.15 -4.96 4.12
N THR A 445 23.18 -4.20 4.47
CA THR A 445 23.11 -3.23 5.57
C THR A 445 22.25 -2.03 5.16
N LEU A 446 21.74 -1.25 6.11
CA LEU A 446 20.95 -0.05 5.83
C LEU A 446 21.75 0.97 5.00
N THR A 447 23.04 1.13 5.33
CA THR A 447 23.91 2.08 4.62
C THR A 447 24.06 1.69 3.15
N GLU A 448 24.28 0.41 2.88
CA GLU A 448 24.35 -0.10 1.50
C GLU A 448 23.00 0.00 0.79
N TYR A 449 21.91 -0.31 1.50
CA TYR A 449 20.57 -0.28 0.92
C TYR A 449 20.19 1.14 0.48
N ASN A 450 20.32 2.14 1.37
CA ASN A 450 20.07 3.54 1.05
C ASN A 450 20.96 4.05 -0.09
N ALA A 451 22.26 3.72 -0.06
CA ALA A 451 23.19 4.16 -1.10
C ALA A 451 22.82 3.58 -2.48
N ARG A 452 22.43 2.31 -2.55
CA ARG A 452 22.00 1.67 -3.79
C ARG A 452 20.65 2.21 -4.26
N ALA A 453 19.68 2.39 -3.37
CA ALA A 453 18.36 2.91 -3.72
C ALA A 453 18.44 4.35 -4.25
N ALA A 454 19.25 5.21 -3.61
CA ALA A 454 19.49 6.56 -4.07
C ALA A 454 20.17 6.63 -5.46
N ALA A 455 21.03 5.66 -5.77
CA ALA A 455 21.74 5.58 -7.05
C ALA A 455 20.92 4.90 -8.15
N PHE A 456 19.98 4.04 -7.78
CA PHE A 456 19.20 3.26 -8.73
C PHE A 456 18.15 4.13 -9.43
N VAL A 457 18.09 4.03 -10.75
CA VAL A 457 17.07 4.67 -11.59
C VAL A 457 16.57 3.60 -12.55
N PRO A 458 15.31 3.13 -12.42
CA PRO A 458 14.77 2.13 -13.31
C PRO A 458 14.88 2.58 -14.76
N ARG A 459 15.12 1.66 -15.70
CA ARG A 459 15.25 2.01 -17.12
C ARG A 459 14.04 2.77 -17.65
N GLN A 460 12.83 2.45 -17.16
CA GLN A 460 11.58 3.12 -17.54
C GLN A 460 11.53 4.61 -17.15
N MET A 461 12.40 5.06 -16.25
CA MET A 461 12.55 6.46 -15.86
C MET A 461 13.53 7.23 -16.76
N ALA A 462 14.17 6.58 -17.73
CA ALA A 462 15.00 7.27 -18.71
C ALA A 462 14.20 8.37 -19.43
N PRO A 463 14.82 9.51 -19.80
CA PRO A 463 14.13 10.65 -20.40
C PRO A 463 13.25 10.29 -21.61
N ASP A 464 13.69 9.31 -22.40
CA ASP A 464 12.99 8.87 -23.61
C ASP A 464 11.71 8.05 -23.33
N TYR A 465 11.57 7.48 -22.11
CA TYR A 465 10.45 6.60 -21.76
C TYR A 465 9.54 7.18 -20.68
N ARG A 466 10.07 8.00 -19.78
CA ARG A 466 9.37 8.45 -18.56
C ARG A 466 7.98 9.02 -18.84
N PHE A 467 7.82 9.77 -19.92
CA PHE A 467 6.57 10.43 -20.29
C PHE A 467 5.75 9.70 -21.36
N LEU A 468 6.11 8.46 -21.70
CA LEU A 468 5.26 7.59 -22.52
C LEU A 468 4.13 7.02 -21.65
N CYS A 469 2.89 7.19 -22.10
CA CYS A 469 1.69 6.67 -21.45
C CYS A 469 0.89 5.82 -22.45
N ASP A 470 -0.15 5.14 -21.98
CA ASP A 470 -0.95 4.23 -22.80
C ASP A 470 -1.68 5.00 -23.92
N THR A 471 -1.96 6.30 -23.71
CA THR A 471 -2.45 7.19 -24.77
C THR A 471 -1.40 7.37 -25.88
N THR A 472 -0.13 7.61 -25.53
CA THR A 472 0.95 7.71 -26.53
C THR A 472 1.08 6.40 -27.30
N VAL A 473 1.04 5.26 -26.62
CA VAL A 473 1.10 3.94 -27.26
C VAL A 473 -0.04 3.77 -28.26
N LYS A 474 -1.27 4.12 -27.89
CA LYS A 474 -2.45 3.97 -28.76
C LYS A 474 -2.32 4.71 -30.09
N TYR A 475 -1.73 5.91 -30.08
CA TYR A 475 -1.63 6.76 -31.28
C TYR A 475 -0.30 6.69 -32.00
N ARG A 476 0.75 6.17 -31.35
CA ARG A 476 2.13 6.14 -31.84
C ARG A 476 2.82 4.83 -31.48
N SER A 477 2.13 3.71 -31.69
CA SER A 477 2.65 2.38 -31.35
C SER A 477 3.90 2.02 -32.15
N ASP A 478 4.07 2.59 -33.34
CA ASP A 478 5.22 2.41 -34.24
C ASP A 478 6.42 3.30 -33.89
N ASP A 479 6.26 4.24 -32.95
CA ASP A 479 7.35 5.10 -32.50
C ASP A 479 8.52 4.27 -31.93
N PRO A 480 9.78 4.52 -32.36
CA PRO A 480 10.93 3.77 -31.88
C PRO A 480 11.08 3.74 -30.36
N ALA A 481 10.74 4.84 -29.66
CA ALA A 481 10.83 4.91 -28.21
C ALA A 481 9.75 4.06 -27.52
N VAL A 482 8.53 4.05 -28.06
CA VAL A 482 7.43 3.18 -27.59
C VAL A 482 7.78 1.71 -27.81
N GLN A 483 8.27 1.37 -29.00
CA GLN A 483 8.72 0.02 -29.33
C GLN A 483 9.86 -0.43 -28.40
N ALA A 484 10.85 0.43 -28.13
CA ALA A 484 11.95 0.13 -27.23
C ALA A 484 11.48 -0.10 -25.79
N MET A 485 10.59 0.74 -25.27
CA MET A 485 10.00 0.59 -23.92
C MET A 485 9.25 -0.74 -23.77
N TYR A 486 8.47 -1.14 -24.78
CA TYR A 486 7.76 -2.43 -24.74
C TYR A 486 8.73 -3.61 -24.82
N ARG A 487 9.73 -3.57 -25.71
CA ARG A 487 10.73 -4.64 -25.81
C ARG A 487 11.54 -4.80 -24.53
N ASP A 488 11.75 -3.71 -23.80
CA ASP A 488 12.41 -3.75 -22.50
C ASP A 488 11.56 -4.49 -21.45
N GLU A 489 10.29 -4.14 -21.30
CA GLU A 489 9.36 -4.85 -20.39
C GLU A 489 9.21 -6.33 -20.77
N GLN A 490 9.29 -6.66 -22.05
CA GLN A 490 9.15 -8.03 -22.58
C GLN A 490 10.39 -8.91 -22.41
N GLN A 491 11.50 -8.41 -21.87
CA GLN A 491 12.70 -9.23 -21.64
C GLN A 491 12.39 -10.40 -20.69
N GLY A 492 12.81 -11.60 -21.09
CA GLY A 492 12.55 -12.83 -20.32
C GLY A 492 11.08 -13.29 -20.28
N SER A 493 10.19 -12.64 -21.03
CA SER A 493 8.78 -13.02 -21.19
C SER A 493 8.56 -13.83 -22.48
N ARG A 494 7.42 -14.52 -22.58
CA ARG A 494 6.93 -15.09 -23.85
C ARG A 494 6.71 -14.04 -24.95
N LEU A 495 6.65 -12.77 -24.57
CA LEU A 495 6.53 -11.62 -25.48
C LEU A 495 7.87 -11.08 -25.97
N ALA A 496 9.01 -11.68 -25.62
CA ALA A 496 10.33 -11.15 -25.96
C ALA A 496 10.45 -10.75 -27.44
N GLY A 497 10.78 -9.47 -27.67
CA GLY A 497 11.00 -8.90 -29.00
C GLY A 497 9.75 -8.55 -29.81
N LYS A 498 8.53 -8.73 -29.26
CA LYS A 498 7.28 -8.45 -29.97
C LYS A 498 6.98 -6.95 -30.14
N GLY A 499 7.42 -6.13 -29.19
CA GLY A 499 7.20 -4.69 -29.20
C GLY A 499 5.77 -4.29 -28.83
N ALA A 500 5.41 -3.04 -29.14
CA ALA A 500 4.09 -2.49 -28.84
C ALA A 500 3.05 -2.85 -29.91
N GLY A 501 1.77 -2.65 -29.59
CA GLY A 501 0.65 -2.84 -30.52
C GLY A 501 0.06 -4.26 -30.54
N LEU A 502 0.46 -5.12 -29.59
CA LEU A 502 -0.14 -6.45 -29.44
C LEU A 502 -1.59 -6.33 -29.00
N SER A 503 -2.48 -7.07 -29.66
CA SER A 503 -3.84 -7.29 -29.20
C SER A 503 -3.90 -8.45 -28.19
N ARG A 504 -5.00 -8.55 -27.45
CA ARG A 504 -5.27 -9.73 -26.61
C ARG A 504 -5.27 -11.04 -27.42
N ALA A 505 -5.76 -11.01 -28.65
CA ALA A 505 -5.77 -12.18 -29.52
C ALA A 505 -4.36 -12.64 -29.89
N ASP A 506 -3.43 -11.69 -30.11
CA ASP A 506 -2.02 -12.01 -30.37
C ASP A 506 -1.38 -12.69 -29.15
N ILE A 507 -1.70 -12.22 -27.94
CA ILE A 507 -1.20 -12.81 -26.69
C ILE A 507 -1.77 -14.23 -26.50
N GLU A 508 -3.07 -14.43 -26.72
CA GLU A 508 -3.68 -15.75 -26.63
C GLU A 508 -3.12 -16.74 -27.65
N ALA A 509 -2.86 -16.29 -28.88
CA ALA A 509 -2.21 -17.13 -29.90
C ALA A 509 -0.82 -17.59 -29.44
N LEU A 510 -0.06 -16.73 -28.76
CA LEU A 510 1.26 -17.09 -28.20
C LEU A 510 1.14 -18.08 -27.03
N ARG A 511 0.16 -17.90 -26.16
CA ARG A 511 -0.10 -18.84 -25.05
C ARG A 511 -0.49 -20.21 -25.56
N GLY A 512 -1.34 -20.28 -26.59
CA GLY A 512 -1.78 -21.55 -27.19
C GLY A 512 -0.69 -22.27 -27.98
N ALA A 513 0.32 -21.56 -28.49
CA ALA A 513 1.44 -22.15 -29.23
C ALA A 513 2.53 -22.78 -28.32
N GLY A 514 2.49 -22.50 -27.01
CA GLY A 514 3.47 -22.94 -26.02
C GLY A 514 2.93 -23.92 -24.96
N GLN A 515 1.71 -24.44 -25.15
CA GLN A 515 1.12 -25.51 -24.33
C GLN A 515 1.37 -26.90 -24.94
#